data_AF-A0A1Y1MSB4-F1
#
_entry.id   AF-A0A1Y1MSB4-F1
#
_cell.length_a   1.000
_cell.length_b   1.000
_cell.length_c   1.000
_cell.angle_alpha   90.00
_cell.angle_beta   90.00
_cell.angle_gamma   90.00
#
_symmetry.space_group_name_H-M   'P 1'
#
loop_
_entity.id
_entity.type
_entity.pdbx_description
1 polymer ?
#
loop_
_entity_poly.entity_id
_entity_poly.type
_entity_poly.pdbx_seq_one_letter_code
_entity_poly.pdbx_strand_id
1 'polypeptide(L)'
;EKDNSLLSLTDIVLNHTAHNTKWLQEHPEAGYNLSTAPWLESAYELDSKLLELSSKLQSLGLPVDPKSPEDLLLIMEAIKTEVIAKIRLWEYHALDVERDADAAVDAWAGTEA
;
A
#
# COMPACT_ATOMS: atom_id res chain seq x y z
N GLU A 1 20.40 -17.92 38.64
CA GLU A 1 21.18 -19.15 38.96
C GLU A 1 21.73 -19.19 40.38
N LYS A 2 22.57 -18.25 40.85
CA LYS A 2 23.19 -18.35 42.19
C LYS A 2 22.21 -18.35 43.38
N ASP A 3 21.15 -17.55 43.33
CA ASP A 3 20.23 -17.43 44.48
C ASP A 3 19.05 -18.41 44.44
N ASN A 4 18.64 -18.84 43.25
CA ASN A 4 17.43 -19.66 43.05
C ASN A 4 17.67 -20.93 42.23
N SER A 5 18.90 -21.21 41.79
CA SER A 5 19.26 -22.34 40.89
C SER A 5 18.45 -22.41 39.60
N LEU A 6 17.86 -21.28 39.17
CA LEU A 6 17.12 -21.16 37.90
C LEU A 6 17.99 -20.56 36.80
N LEU A 7 17.89 -21.14 35.60
CA LEU A 7 18.41 -20.61 34.35
C LEU A 7 17.32 -19.77 33.67
N SER A 8 17.73 -18.76 32.91
CA SER A 8 16.82 -17.86 32.19
C SER A 8 16.94 -18.08 30.69
N LEU A 9 15.80 -18.02 30.01
CA LEU A 9 15.69 -17.97 28.56
C LEU A 9 14.92 -16.69 28.21
N THR A 10 15.27 -16.07 27.10
CA THR A 10 14.55 -14.90 26.57
C THR A 10 14.29 -15.11 25.10
N ASP A 11 13.11 -14.73 24.66
CA ASP A 11 12.74 -14.75 23.25
C ASP A 11 13.39 -13.55 22.52
N ILE A 12 13.85 -13.79 21.30
CA ILE A 12 14.52 -12.78 20.46
C ILE A 12 13.72 -12.62 19.18
N VAL A 13 13.17 -11.42 18.99
CA VAL A 13 12.43 -11.05 17.77
C VAL A 13 13.38 -10.34 16.82
N LEU A 14 13.67 -10.96 15.67
CA LEU A 14 14.56 -10.40 14.64
C LEU A 14 13.81 -9.92 13.40
N ASN A 15 12.52 -10.22 13.28
CA ASN A 15 11.76 -10.01 12.05
C ASN A 15 11.08 -8.64 11.98
N HIS A 16 10.80 -8.01 13.11
CA HIS A 16 10.12 -6.72 13.19
C HIS A 16 10.46 -5.97 14.48
N THR A 17 10.19 -4.67 14.48
CA THR A 17 10.21 -3.79 15.66
C THR A 17 8.85 -3.12 15.82
N ALA A 18 8.61 -2.43 16.93
CA ALA A 18 7.39 -1.65 17.10
C ALA A 18 7.35 -0.45 16.13
N HIS A 19 6.17 -0.20 15.53
CA HIS A 19 5.94 0.84 14.53
C HIS A 19 6.23 2.27 15.04
N ASN A 20 6.25 2.48 16.35
CA ASN A 20 6.44 3.77 17.01
C ASN A 20 7.84 3.93 17.63
N THR A 21 8.80 3.07 17.29
CA THR A 21 10.18 3.23 17.75
C THR A 21 10.80 4.51 17.19
N LYS A 22 11.46 5.30 18.04
CA LYS A 22 12.02 6.61 17.63
C LYS A 22 13.09 6.49 16.55
N TRP A 23 13.92 5.44 16.64
CA TRP A 23 15.04 5.26 15.74
C TRP A 23 14.61 5.05 14.28
N LEU A 24 13.39 4.55 14.01
CA LEU A 24 12.87 4.44 12.64
C LEU A 24 12.64 5.80 11.97
N GLN A 25 12.47 6.89 12.74
CA GLN A 25 12.39 8.24 12.18
C GLN A 25 13.76 8.73 11.68
N GLU A 26 14.83 8.26 12.32
CA GLU A 26 16.22 8.55 11.95
C GLU A 26 16.72 7.60 10.86
N HIS A 27 16.21 6.35 10.86
CA HIS A 27 16.59 5.27 9.94
C HIS A 27 15.38 4.64 9.23
N PRO A 28 14.64 5.38 8.39
CA PRO A 28 13.49 4.85 7.66
C PRO A 28 13.86 3.78 6.62
N GLU A 29 15.12 3.71 6.20
CA GLU A 29 15.67 2.68 5.30
C GLU A 29 15.71 1.28 5.90
N ALA A 30 15.61 1.16 7.23
CA ALA A 30 15.60 -0.13 7.91
C ALA A 30 14.32 -0.95 7.63
N GLY A 31 13.28 -0.32 7.09
CA GLY A 31 12.06 -0.98 6.64
C GLY A 31 11.95 -1.13 5.13
N TYR A 32 10.86 -1.74 4.69
CA TYR A 32 10.44 -1.72 3.28
C TYR A 32 9.62 -0.44 3.03
N ASN A 33 10.16 0.46 2.22
CA ASN A 33 9.53 1.72 1.84
C ASN A 33 9.64 1.91 0.32
N LEU A 34 9.06 3.00 -0.22
CA LEU A 34 9.05 3.23 -1.67
C LEU A 34 10.44 3.48 -2.28
N SER A 35 11.46 3.76 -1.45
CA SER A 35 12.86 3.87 -1.89
C SER A 35 13.60 2.53 -1.81
N THR A 36 13.40 1.75 -0.75
CA THR A 36 14.11 0.47 -0.54
C THR A 36 13.43 -0.71 -1.22
N ALA A 37 12.12 -0.60 -1.48
CA ALA A 37 11.27 -1.62 -2.08
C ALA A 37 10.23 -0.99 -3.03
N PRO A 38 10.66 -0.39 -4.16
CA PRO A 38 9.78 0.32 -5.08
C PRO A 38 8.67 -0.56 -5.69
N TRP A 39 8.87 -1.88 -5.76
CA TRP A 39 7.83 -2.82 -6.19
C TRP A 39 6.60 -2.86 -5.27
N LEU A 40 6.64 -2.23 -4.09
CA LEU A 40 5.51 -2.09 -3.18
C LEU A 40 4.65 -0.86 -3.45
N GLU A 41 5.00 -0.02 -4.43
CA GLU A 41 4.28 1.23 -4.73
C GLU A 41 2.79 1.01 -5.01
N SER A 42 2.46 0.01 -5.84
CA SER A 42 1.06 -0.33 -6.14
C SER A 42 0.28 -0.80 -4.91
N ALA A 43 0.93 -1.56 -4.02
CA ALA A 43 0.34 -2.01 -2.77
C ALA A 43 0.14 -0.85 -1.77
N TYR A 44 1.11 0.06 -1.70
CA TYR A 44 1.04 1.26 -0.86
C TYR A 44 -0.12 2.18 -1.28
N GLU A 45 -0.28 2.42 -2.58
CA GLU A 45 -1.38 3.25 -3.10
C GLU A 45 -2.74 2.61 -2.79
N LEU A 46 -2.86 1.29 -2.98
CA LEU A 46 -4.08 0.55 -2.63
C LEU A 46 -4.43 0.67 -1.15
N ASP A 47 -3.47 0.40 -0.25
CA ASP A 47 -3.67 0.47 1.19
C ASP A 47 -4.06 1.88 1.65
N SER A 48 -3.34 2.89 1.15
CA SER A 48 -3.60 4.30 1.45
C SER A 48 -5.02 4.72 1.05
N LYS A 49 -5.51 4.25 -0.12
CA LYS A 49 -6.86 4.57 -0.59
C LYS A 49 -7.96 3.81 0.12
N LEU A 50 -7.69 2.58 0.57
CA LEU A 50 -8.60 1.85 1.45
C LEU A 50 -8.74 2.55 2.80
N LEU A 51 -7.62 3.03 3.38
CA LEU A 51 -7.64 3.83 4.60
C LEU A 51 -8.43 5.13 4.39
N GLU A 52 -8.21 5.83 3.28
CA GLU A 52 -8.96 7.04 2.91
C GLU A 52 -10.47 6.75 2.84
N LEU A 53 -10.88 5.68 2.14
CA LEU A 53 -12.29 5.26 2.06
C LEU A 53 -12.86 4.97 3.46
N SER A 54 -12.12 4.24 4.31
CA SER A 54 -12.58 3.89 5.66
C SER A 54 -12.87 5.13 6.51
N SER A 55 -12.09 6.21 6.33
CA SER A 55 -12.30 7.48 7.03
C SER A 55 -13.55 8.24 6.53
N LYS A 56 -14.04 7.90 5.33
CA LYS A 56 -15.13 8.58 4.63
C LYS A 56 -16.44 7.81 4.61
N LEU A 57 -16.49 6.57 5.11
CA LEU A 57 -17.69 5.72 5.06
C LEU A 57 -18.96 6.46 5.48
N GLN A 58 -18.94 7.10 6.65
CA GLN A 58 -20.10 7.84 7.16
C GLN A 58 -20.52 8.99 6.23
N SER A 59 -19.55 9.75 5.71
CA SER A 59 -19.82 10.88 4.79
C SER A 59 -20.39 10.42 3.45
N LEU A 60 -20.10 9.18 3.05
CA LEU A 60 -20.61 8.54 1.84
C LEU A 60 -21.92 7.77 2.09
N GLY A 61 -22.48 7.83 3.30
CA GLY A 61 -23.69 7.09 3.67
C GLY A 61 -23.49 5.57 3.75
N LEU A 62 -22.25 5.11 3.88
CA LEU A 62 -21.92 3.69 3.98
C LEU A 62 -21.94 3.20 5.44
N PRO A 63 -22.22 1.90 5.68
CA PRO A 63 -22.21 1.33 7.02
C PRO A 63 -20.85 1.46 7.70
N VAL A 64 -20.83 1.99 8.93
CA VAL A 64 -19.62 2.06 9.78
C VAL A 64 -19.52 0.89 10.77
N ASP A 65 -20.63 0.21 11.01
CA ASP A 65 -20.74 -0.95 11.90
C ASP A 65 -21.67 -2.00 11.24
N PRO A 66 -21.20 -2.69 10.19
CA PRO A 66 -22.04 -3.57 9.36
C PRO A 66 -22.60 -4.74 10.18
N LYS A 67 -23.90 -5.03 10.00
CA LYS A 67 -24.63 -6.09 10.74
C LYS A 67 -25.17 -7.19 9.86
N SER A 68 -25.11 -7.06 8.54
CA SER A 68 -25.58 -8.07 7.60
C SER A 68 -24.68 -8.21 6.36
N PRO A 69 -24.84 -9.29 5.57
CA PRO A 69 -24.16 -9.43 4.28
C PRO A 69 -24.46 -8.28 3.31
N GLU A 70 -25.66 -7.71 3.35
CA GLU A 70 -26.05 -6.57 2.50
C GLU A 70 -25.25 -5.31 2.83
N ASP A 71 -25.00 -5.04 4.13
CA ASP A 71 -24.13 -3.95 4.54
C ASP A 71 -22.70 -4.14 4.01
N LEU A 72 -22.19 -5.37 4.01
CA LEU A 72 -20.88 -5.71 3.46
C LEU A 72 -20.84 -5.49 1.95
N LEU A 73 -21.91 -5.86 1.22
CA LEU A 73 -21.98 -5.64 -0.23
C LEU A 73 -21.92 -4.15 -0.59
N LEU A 74 -22.52 -3.27 0.21
CA LEU A 74 -22.41 -1.82 0.01
C LEU A 74 -20.96 -1.33 0.15
N ILE A 75 -20.23 -1.80 1.17
CA ILE A 75 -18.83 -1.44 1.37
C ILE A 75 -17.95 -2.02 0.26
N MET A 76 -18.18 -3.28 -0.15
CA MET A 76 -17.46 -3.92 -1.24
C MET A 76 -17.67 -3.18 -2.57
N GLU A 77 -18.88 -2.69 -2.83
CA GLU A 77 -19.16 -1.90 -4.01
C GLU A 77 -18.42 -0.57 -3.97
N ALA A 78 -18.39 0.11 -2.82
CA ALA A 78 -17.58 1.32 -2.63
C ALA A 78 -16.08 1.05 -2.84
N ILE A 79 -15.53 -0.07 -2.36
CA ILE A 79 -14.12 -0.43 -2.63
C ILE A 79 -13.86 -0.55 -4.14
N LYS A 80 -14.77 -1.20 -4.89
CA LYS A 80 -14.61 -1.35 -6.34
C LYS A 80 -14.63 0.00 -7.05
N THR A 81 -15.60 0.87 -6.73
CA THR A 81 -15.85 2.11 -7.46
C THR A 81 -14.99 3.28 -6.99
N GLU A 82 -14.78 3.41 -5.69
CA GLU A 82 -14.07 4.54 -5.06
C GLU A 82 -12.57 4.29 -4.90
N VAL A 83 -12.14 3.02 -4.86
CA VAL A 83 -10.72 2.67 -4.75
C VAL A 83 -10.22 2.07 -6.06
N ILE A 84 -10.54 0.81 -6.34
CA ILE A 84 -9.92 0.02 -7.42
C ILE A 84 -10.04 0.70 -8.78
N ALA A 85 -11.25 1.19 -9.14
CA ALA A 85 -11.47 1.84 -10.41
C ALA A 85 -10.71 3.18 -10.56
N LYS A 86 -10.53 3.93 -9.46
CA LYS A 86 -9.92 5.27 -9.50
C LYS A 86 -8.40 5.25 -9.57
N ILE A 87 -7.76 4.29 -8.91
CA ILE A 87 -6.29 4.20 -8.89
C ILE A 87 -5.69 3.46 -10.08
N ARG A 88 -6.51 2.89 -10.96
CA ARG A 88 -6.09 2.25 -12.22
C ARG A 88 -4.90 1.29 -12.03
N LEU A 89 -4.92 0.44 -10.99
CA LEU A 89 -3.81 -0.47 -10.62
C LEU A 89 -3.25 -1.30 -11.79
N TRP A 90 -4.06 -1.58 -12.81
CA TRP A 90 -3.65 -2.32 -13.99
C TRP A 90 -2.52 -1.63 -14.79
N GLU A 91 -2.35 -0.32 -14.67
CA GLU A 91 -1.28 0.44 -15.33
C GLU A 91 0.12 0.06 -14.82
N TYR A 92 0.23 -0.45 -13.60
CA TYR A 92 1.49 -1.01 -13.08
C TYR A 92 1.92 -2.29 -13.81
N HIS A 93 1.03 -2.87 -14.63
CA HIS A 93 1.25 -4.15 -15.32
C HIS A 93 1.11 -4.06 -16.84
N ALA A 94 0.74 -2.90 -17.38
CA ALA A 94 0.45 -2.71 -18.80
C ALA A 94 1.27 -1.56 -19.39
N LEU A 95 1.45 -1.59 -20.71
CA LEU A 95 2.02 -0.49 -21.47
C LEU A 95 0.91 0.44 -21.97
N ASP A 96 1.20 1.72 -22.01
CA ASP A 96 0.32 2.72 -22.62
C ASP A 96 0.63 2.78 -24.13
N VAL A 97 -0.13 2.00 -24.90
CA VAL A 97 0.13 1.80 -26.33
C VAL A 97 0.08 3.10 -27.13
N GLU A 98 -0.87 3.98 -26.85
CA GLU A 98 -1.03 5.23 -27.58
C GLU A 98 0.14 6.17 -27.30
N ARG A 99 0.42 6.40 -26.01
CA ARG A 99 1.56 7.22 -25.58
C ARG A 99 2.89 6.68 -26.13
N ASP A 100 3.10 5.37 -26.06
CA ASP A 100 4.36 4.74 -26.46
C ASP A 100 4.57 4.76 -27.98
N ALA A 101 3.50 4.59 -28.76
CA ALA A 101 3.58 4.70 -30.21
C ALA A 101 3.92 6.13 -30.65
N ASP A 102 3.25 7.14 -30.07
CA ASP A 102 3.51 8.54 -30.40
C ASP A 102 4.94 8.95 -30.02
N ALA A 103 5.38 8.59 -28.80
CA ALA A 103 6.74 8.86 -28.33
C ALA A 103 7.81 8.20 -29.23
N ALA A 104 7.54 7.00 -29.76
CA ALA A 104 8.45 6.32 -30.66
C ALA A 104 8.57 7.04 -32.02
N VAL A 105 7.46 7.53 -32.58
CA VAL A 105 7.46 8.29 -33.84
C VAL A 105 8.20 9.62 -33.67
N ASP A 106 7.95 10.34 -32.58
CA ASP A 106 8.60 11.62 -32.28
C ASP A 106 10.12 11.45 -32.12
N ALA A 107 10.55 10.42 -31.39
CA ALA A 107 11.97 10.11 -31.23
C ALA A 107 12.64 9.76 -32.56
N TRP A 108 11.95 9.02 -33.44
CA TRP A 108 12.45 8.67 -34.77
C TRP A 108 12.58 9.91 -35.66
N ALA A 109 11.55 10.75 -35.74
CA ALA A 109 11.57 11.96 -36.54
C ALA A 109 12.63 12.95 -36.05
N GLY A 110 12.88 13.02 -34.73
CA GLY A 110 13.91 13.84 -34.13
C GLY A 110 15.35 13.38 -34.38
N THR A 111 15.57 12.12 -34.78
CA THR A 111 16.90 11.60 -35.13
C THR A 111 17.38 11.94 -36.53
N GLU A 112 16.52 12.49 -37.41
CA GLU A 112 16.91 12.95 -38.76
C GLU A 112 17.37 14.42 -38.82
N ALA A 113 17.78 15.02 -37.68
CA ALA A 113 18.34 16.39 -37.60
C ALA A 113 19.85 16.40 -37.28
#